data_AF-A0A512JCK4-F1
#
_entry.id   AF-A0A512JCK4-F1
#
_cell.length_a   1.000
_cell.length_b   1.000
_cell.length_c   1.000
_cell.angle_alpha   90.00
_cell.angle_beta   90.00
_cell.angle_gamma   90.00
#
_symmetry.space_group_name_H-M   'P 1'
#
loop_
_entity.id
_entity.type
_entity.pdbx_description
1 polymer ?
#
loop_
_entity_poly.entity_id
_entity_poly.type
_entity_poly.pdbx_seq_one_letter_code
_entity_poly.pdbx_strand_id
1 'polypeptide(L)' 'MYAQEERERAGTIIELRLTTLGLTAFRADAACTRAATASWSELAGSDDLARLFTKLIRQVAEAASPEPVAADTAGAMAA' A
#
# COMPACT_ATOMS: atom_id res chain seq x y z
N MET A 1 -15.30 0.39 10.64
CA MET A 1 -15.57 -0.86 9.89
C MET A 1 -14.63 -1.01 8.70
N TYR A 2 -14.45 0.01 7.86
CA TYR A 2 -13.55 -0.01 6.68
C TYR A 2 -12.13 -0.59 6.87
N ALA A 3 -11.44 -0.29 7.98
CA ALA A 3 -10.06 -0.77 8.18
C ALA A 3 -9.94 -2.28 8.45
N GLN A 4 -10.96 -2.91 9.03
CA GLN A 4 -10.96 -4.36 9.24
C GLN A 4 -11.36 -5.10 7.96
N GLU A 5 -12.33 -4.58 7.22
CA GLU A 5 -12.72 -5.13 5.91
C GLU A 5 -11.55 -5.13 4.92
N GLU A 6 -10.75 -4.06 4.88
CA GLU A 6 -9.57 -4.02 4.01
C GLU A 6 -8.45 -4.96 4.48
N ARG A 7 -8.29 -5.21 5.80
CA ARG A 7 -7.36 -6.24 6.30
C ARG A 7 -7.80 -7.64 5.85
N GLU A 8 -9.08 -7.96 6.01
CA GLU A 8 -9.63 -9.26 5.63
C GLU A 8 -9.53 -9.50 4.11
N ARG A 9 -9.72 -8.44 3.32
CA ARG A 9 -9.64 -8.48 1.86
C ARG A 9 -8.20 -8.53 1.32
N ALA A 10 -7.29 -7.71 1.85
CA ALA A 10 -5.93 -7.58 1.34
C ALA A 10 -4.94 -8.57 1.98
N GLY A 11 -5.32 -9.21 3.09
CA GLY A 11 -4.45 -10.13 3.84
C GLY A 11 -3.20 -9.45 4.40
N THR A 12 -3.15 -8.13 4.43
CA THR A 12 -1.98 -7.31 4.76
C THR A 12 -2.36 -6.29 5.83
N ILE A 13 -1.47 -6.07 6.81
CA ILE A 13 -1.62 -4.99 7.79
C ILE A 13 -1.00 -3.73 7.22
N ILE A 14 -1.85 -2.72 6.97
CA ILE A 14 -1.41 -1.37 6.61
C ILE A 14 -1.52 -0.49 7.85
N GLU A 15 -0.37 0.04 8.27
CA GLU A 15 -0.27 0.97 9.37
C GLU A 15 -0.39 2.40 8.87
N LEU A 16 -1.07 3.23 9.66
CA LEU A 16 -1.10 4.68 9.50
C LEU A 16 -0.29 5.30 10.62
N ARG A 17 0.77 6.03 10.28
CA ARG A 17 1.65 6.71 11.24
C ARG A 17 1.64 8.21 10.99
N LEU A 18 1.39 8.97 12.06
CA LEU A 18 1.60 10.41 12.09
C LEU A 18 3.09 10.70 12.24
N THR A 19 3.61 11.55 11.37
CA THR A 19 5.02 11.95 11.30
C THR A 19 5.13 13.46 11.24
N THR A 20 6.33 14.01 11.34
CA THR A 20 6.55 15.45 11.11
C THR A 20 6.19 15.91 9.70
N LEU A 21 6.14 15.00 8.72
CA LEU A 21 5.78 15.30 7.33
C LEU A 21 4.27 15.24 7.06
N GLY A 22 3.52 14.51 7.90
CA GLY A 22 2.09 14.27 7.70
C GLY A 22 1.68 12.86 8.12
N LEU A 23 0.63 12.32 7.48
CA LEU A 23 0.14 10.96 7.72
C LEU A 23 0.69 10.01 6.65
N THR A 24 1.44 9.00 7.08
CA THR A 24 2.03 8.00 6.20
C THR A 24 1.35 6.65 6.38
N ALA A 25 0.87 6.08 5.29
CA ALA A 25 0.45 4.69 5.18
C ALA A 25 1.63 3.82 4.73
N PHE A 26 1.84 2.66 5.35
CA PHE A 26 2.86 1.69 4.94
C PHE A 26 2.48 0.26 5.34
N ARG A 27 3.07 -0.73 4.66
CA ARG A 27 2.93 -2.14 5.04
C ARG A 27 3.89 -2.49 6.16
N ALA A 28 3.36 -2.99 7.27
CA ALA A 28 4.18 -3.37 8.43
C ALA A 28 5.02 -4.64 8.18
N ASP A 29 4.57 -5.49 7.25
CA ASP A 29 5.10 -6.83 6.99
C ASP A 29 6.00 -6.93 5.75
N ALA A 30 6.16 -5.85 4.99
CA ALA A 30 6.87 -5.86 3.72
C ALA A 30 8.38 -5.58 3.91
N ALA A 31 9.23 -6.48 3.39
CA ALA A 31 10.69 -6.27 3.35
C ALA A 31 11.10 -5.06 2.49
N CYS A 32 10.29 -4.72 1.48
CA CYS A 32 10.39 -3.46 0.75
C CYS A 32 9.33 -2.49 1.30
N THR A 33 9.78 -1.46 2.02
CA THR A 33 8.91 -0.41 2.57
C THR A 33 8.36 0.46 1.45
N ARG A 34 7.19 0.10 0.93
CA ARG A 34 6.38 1.00 0.11
C ARG A 34 5.42 1.77 1.00
N ALA A 35 5.44 3.08 0.88
CA ALA A 35 4.66 3.98 1.71
C ALA A 35 4.01 5.08 0.85
N ALA A 36 2.88 5.59 1.32
CA ALA A 36 2.19 6.75 0.76
C ALA A 36 1.99 7.77 1.88
N THR A 37 2.31 9.04 1.63
CA THR A 37 2.19 10.10 2.64
C THR A 37 1.25 11.18 2.15
N ALA A 38 0.27 11.56 2.97
CA ALA A 38 -0.44 12.82 2.84
C ALA A 38 0.18 13.85 3.79
N SER A 39 0.52 15.00 3.25
CA SER A 39 1.08 16.13 4.00
C SER A 39 0.05 16.77 4.93
N TRP A 40 0.53 17.58 5.88
CA TRP A 40 -0.35 18.32 6.79
C TRP A 40 -1.29 19.30 6.08
N SER A 41 -0.86 19.93 4.99
CA SER A 41 -1.72 20.82 4.20
C SER A 41 -2.84 20.04 3.49
N GLU A 42 -2.53 18.87 2.95
CA GLU A 42 -3.55 17.99 2.35
C GLU A 42 -4.55 17.49 3.40
N LEU A 43 -4.09 17.17 4.61
CA LEU A 43 -4.97 16.77 5.71
C LEU A 43 -5.86 17.92 6.18
N ALA A 44 -5.30 19.12 6.35
CA ALA A 44 -6.03 20.29 6.82
C ALA A 44 -7.05 20.80 5.78
N GLY A 45 -6.76 20.64 4.49
CA GLY A 45 -7.63 21.06 3.39
C GLY A 45 -8.60 19.99 2.89
N SER A 46 -8.65 18.82 3.52
CA SER A 46 -9.53 17.73 3.08
C SER A 46 -10.90 17.81 3.74
N ASP A 47 -11.94 17.98 2.93
CA ASP A 47 -13.33 17.91 3.38
C ASP A 47 -13.81 16.45 3.63
N ASP A 48 -13.02 15.46 3.20
CA ASP A 48 -13.32 14.03 3.35
C ASP A 48 -12.05 13.23 3.64
N LEU A 49 -11.68 13.23 4.91
CA LEU A 49 -10.53 12.49 5.44
C LEU A 49 -10.66 10.98 5.26
N ALA A 50 -11.88 10.44 5.32
CA ALA A 50 -12.11 9.01 5.19
C ALA A 50 -11.74 8.53 3.77
N ARG A 51 -12.13 9.29 2.75
CA ARG A 51 -11.74 9.03 1.36
C ARG A 51 -10.24 9.21 1.16
N LEU A 52 -9.62 10.22 1.77
CA LEU A 52 -8.17 10.43 1.71
C LEU A 52 -7.41 9.23 2.30
N PHE A 53 -7.80 8.75 3.49
CA PHE A 53 -7.17 7.58 4.12
C PHE A 53 -7.35 6.32 3.28
N THR A 54 -8.57 6.10 2.76
CA THR A 54 -8.86 4.97 1.88
C THR A 54 -7.97 4.97 0.64
N LYS A 55 -7.74 6.14 0.03
CA LYS A 55 -6.82 6.30 -1.10
C LYS A 55 -5.39 5.92 -0.74
N LEU A 56 -4.86 6.42 0.38
CA LEU A 56 -3.50 6.09 0.83
C LEU A 56 -3.33 4.59 1.10
N ILE A 57 -4.30 3.99 1.79
CA ILE A 57 -4.31 2.55 2.08
C ILE A 57 -4.33 1.75 0.78
N ARG A 58 -5.20 2.08 -0.18
CA ARG A 58 -5.27 1.40 -1.47
C ARG A 58 -3.99 1.53 -2.28
N GLN A 59 -3.37 2.71 -2.31
CA GLN A 59 -2.08 2.90 -3.00
C GLN A 59 -1.00 1.96 -2.47
N VAL A 60 -0.98 1.73 -1.17
CA VAL A 60 -0.03 0.83 -0.52
C VAL A 60 -0.41 -0.64 -0.74
N ALA A 61 -1.71 -0.96 -0.76
CA ALA A 61 -2.22 -2.32 -0.97
C ALA A 61 -2.06 -2.81 -2.43
N GLU A 62 -2.48 -2.01 -3.41
CA GLU A 62 -2.52 -2.41 -4.84
C GLU A 62 -1.12 -2.49 -5.46
N ALA A 63 -0.18 -1.71 -4.93
CA ALA A 63 1.20 -1.69 -5.35
C ALA A 63 1.99 -2.97 -4.98
N ALA A 64 1.33 -3.93 -4.31
CA ALA A 64 1.87 -5.22 -3.90
C ALA A 64 1.58 -6.39 -4.87
N SER A 65 0.81 -6.18 -5.94
CA SER A 65 0.62 -7.22 -6.96
C SER A 65 1.81 -7.22 -7.92
N PRO A 66 2.73 -8.21 -7.86
CA PRO A 66 3.65 -8.42 -8.96
C PRO A 66 2.83 -8.86 -10.18
N GLU A 67 3.05 -8.23 -11.33
CA GLU A 67 2.75 -8.90 -12.60
C GLU A 67 3.48 -10.27 -12.58
N PRO A 68 2.86 -11.35 -13.10
CA PRO A 68 3.55 -12.61 -13.22
C PRO A 68 4.78 -12.38 -14.10
N VAL A 69 5.97 -12.47 -13.50
CA VAL A 69 7.23 -12.51 -14.24
C VAL A 69 7.12 -13.73 -15.14
N ALA A 70 6.97 -13.49 -16.45
CA ALA A 70 6.92 -14.55 -17.45
C ALA A 70 8.10 -15.49 -17.20
N ALA A 71 7.79 -16.76 -16.92
CA ALA A 71 8.79 -17.78 -16.71
C ALA A 71 9.71 -17.82 -17.94
N ASP A 72 10.95 -17.40 -17.73
CA ASP A 72 12.00 -17.52 -18.73
C ASP A 72 12.16 -19.01 -19.05
N THR A 73 11.68 -19.42 -20.23
CA THR A 73 11.91 -20.75 -20.80
C THR A 73 13.38 -20.90 -21.13
N ALA A 74 14.21 -21.10 -20.12
CA ALA A 74 15.55 -21.67 -20.24
C ALA A 74 15.42 -23.19 -20.46
N GLY A 75 14.84 -23.56 -21.60
CA GLY A 75 14.84 -24.91 -22.16
C GLY A 75 15.73 -24.96 -23.39
N ALA A 76 17.00 -24.56 -23.25
CA ALA A 76 17.99 -24.63 -24.32
C ALA A 76 19.30 -25.24 -23.77
N MET A 77 19.26 -26.54 -23.47
CA MET A 77 20.38 -27.49 -23.56
C MET A 77 20.03 -28.76 -22.78
N ALA A 78 19.51 -29.78 -23.46
CA ALA A 78 19.81 -31.20 -23.24
C ALA A 78 18.88 -32.07 -24.08
N ALA A 79 19.29 -32.39 -25.31
CA ALA A 79 19.19 -33.70 -25.96
C ALA A 79 19.75 -33.59 -27.38
#